data_AF-B4EB63-F1
#
_entry.id   AF-B4EB63-F1
#
_cell.length_a   1.000
_cell.length_b   1.000
_cell.length_c   1.000
_cell.angle_alpha   90.00
_cell.angle_beta   90.00
_cell.angle_gamma   90.00
#
_symmetry.space_group_name_H-M   'P 1'
#
loop_
_entity.id
_entity.type
_entity.pdbx_description
1 polymer ?
#
loop_
_entity_poly.entity_id
_entity_poly.type
_entity_poly.pdbx_seq_one_letter_code
_entity_poly.pdbx_strand_id
1 'polypeptide(L)'
;MRADENPRRPVGCEYGAELMLAWGRRVSAAEVRNMRGELFDLIHELAEVEGWADERRDRVLYPALCGSLGDLLPDLHHFRQRVADTRAATAARNVAEIVESGLLLTKAPRHP
;
A
#
# COMPACT_ATOMS: atom_id res chain seq x y z
N MET A 1 54.02 7.40 -28.00
CA MET A 1 53.45 8.01 -26.78
C MET A 1 52.08 8.55 -27.12
N ARG A 2 51.01 7.90 -26.65
CA ARG A 2 49.67 8.50 -26.56
C ARG A 2 49.28 8.48 -25.09
N ALA A 3 48.97 9.67 -24.59
CA ALA A 3 48.34 9.85 -23.30
C ALA A 3 46.85 9.49 -23.41
N ASP A 4 46.28 9.23 -22.23
CA ASP A 4 44.87 9.37 -21.89
C ASP A 4 43.95 8.21 -22.27
N GLU A 5 43.59 7.42 -21.25
CA GLU A 5 42.20 7.04 -20.92
C GLU A 5 42.21 6.17 -19.66
N ASN A 6 42.22 6.83 -18.51
CA ASN A 6 41.62 6.26 -17.31
C ASN A 6 40.13 6.60 -17.35
N PRO A 7 39.23 5.60 -17.27
CA PRO A 7 37.97 5.86 -16.61
C PRO A 7 37.83 4.85 -15.49
N ARG A 8 38.00 5.33 -14.27
CA ARG A 8 37.22 4.88 -13.12
C ARG A 8 35.75 4.97 -13.55
N ARG A 9 35.23 3.90 -14.14
CA ARG A 9 33.81 3.79 -14.50
C ARG A 9 33.04 3.95 -13.19
N PRO A 10 32.15 4.95 -13.06
CA PRO A 10 31.21 4.94 -11.96
C PRO A 10 30.40 3.65 -12.08
N VAL A 11 30.41 2.84 -11.02
CA VAL A 11 29.50 1.71 -10.88
C VAL A 11 28.10 2.32 -10.75
N GLY A 12 27.41 2.46 -11.87
CA GLY A 12 26.14 3.16 -11.91
C GLY A 12 25.40 2.92 -13.22
N CYS A 13 24.26 2.25 -13.10
CA CYS A 13 23.16 2.25 -14.07
C CYS A 13 23.41 1.49 -15.39
N GLU A 14 23.73 0.21 -15.32
CA GLU A 14 23.21 -0.71 -16.34
C GLU A 14 21.70 -0.89 -16.11
N TYR A 15 20.92 -0.17 -16.93
CA TYR A 15 19.47 -0.29 -17.03
C TYR A 15 19.10 -1.73 -17.41
N GLY A 16 18.87 -2.56 -16.40
CA GLY A 16 18.60 -3.99 -16.57
C GLY A 16 19.06 -4.86 -15.41
N ALA A 17 19.71 -4.31 -14.38
CA ALA A 17 20.11 -5.07 -13.19
C ALA A 17 18.88 -5.44 -12.35
N GLU A 18 18.30 -6.59 -12.66
CA GLU A 18 17.40 -7.31 -11.77
C GLU A 18 18.04 -7.44 -10.38
N LEU A 19 17.48 -6.73 -9.39
CA LEU A 19 18.00 -6.76 -8.03
C LEU A 19 17.55 -8.07 -7.36
N MET A 20 18.53 -8.83 -6.86
CA MET A 20 18.28 -9.98 -5.99
C MET A 20 17.87 -9.48 -4.62
N LEU A 21 16.59 -9.65 -4.28
CA LEU A 21 16.08 -9.33 -2.94
C LEU A 21 16.41 -10.47 -1.97
N ALA A 22 16.42 -10.19 -0.66
CA ALA A 22 16.76 -11.16 0.38
C ALA A 22 15.88 -12.44 0.36
N TRP A 23 14.73 -12.38 -0.31
CA TRP A 23 13.77 -13.46 -0.52
C TRP A 23 13.82 -14.07 -1.94
N GLY A 24 14.90 -13.87 -2.69
CA GLY A 24 15.25 -14.65 -3.87
C GLY A 24 14.55 -14.30 -5.18
N ARG A 25 13.48 -13.49 -5.17
CA ARG A 25 12.84 -13.01 -6.41
C ARG A 25 13.59 -11.80 -6.96
N ARG A 26 13.94 -11.88 -8.23
CA ARG A 26 14.40 -10.77 -9.06
C ARG A 26 13.23 -9.86 -9.39
N VAL A 27 13.41 -8.56 -9.18
CA VAL A 27 12.37 -7.56 -9.43
C VAL A 27 12.95 -6.46 -10.31
N SER A 28 12.26 -6.16 -11.40
CA SER A 28 12.58 -5.06 -12.29
C SER A 28 12.23 -3.70 -11.67
N ALA A 29 12.86 -2.64 -12.15
CA ALA A 29 12.54 -1.28 -11.70
C ALA A 29 11.07 -0.89 -11.95
N ALA A 30 10.45 -1.42 -13.02
CA ALA A 30 9.05 -1.20 -13.32
C ALA A 30 8.13 -1.86 -12.28
N GLU A 31 8.42 -3.11 -11.89
CA GLU A 31 7.68 -3.79 -10.83
C GLU A 31 7.83 -3.08 -9.49
N VAL A 32 9.04 -2.61 -9.14
CA VAL A 32 9.26 -1.80 -7.93
C VAL A 32 8.40 -0.55 -7.95
N ARG A 33 8.36 0.18 -9.07
CA ARG A 33 7.53 1.39 -9.19
C ARG A 33 6.04 1.07 -9.02
N ASN A 34 5.55 0.00 -9.64
CA ASN A 34 4.16 -0.42 -9.51
C ASN A 34 3.83 -0.81 -8.06
N MET A 35 4.72 -1.55 -7.40
CA MET A 35 4.59 -1.92 -5.99
C MET A 35 4.56 -0.71 -5.05
N ARG A 36 5.36 0.32 -5.32
CA ARG A 36 5.30 1.58 -4.54
C ARG A 36 4.03 2.38 -4.82
N GLY A 37 3.52 2.36 -6.05
CA GLY A 37 2.22 2.95 -6.39
C GLY A 37 1.09 2.27 -5.62
N GLU A 38 1.06 0.94 -5.62
CA GLU A 38 0.07 0.18 -4.84
C GLU A 38 0.18 0.47 -3.34
N LEU A 39 1.40 0.55 -2.80
CA LEU A 39 1.62 0.89 -1.39
C LEU A 39 1.07 2.27 -1.05
N PHE A 40 1.27 3.26 -1.94
CA PHE A 40 0.68 4.60 -1.79
C PHE A 40 -0.86 4.52 -1.72
N ASP A 41 -1.48 3.82 -2.67
CA ASP A 41 -2.94 3.69 -2.75
C ASP A 41 -3.53 3.02 -1.50
N LEU A 42 -2.91 1.94 -1.02
CA LEU A 42 -3.34 1.23 0.18
C LEU A 42 -3.25 2.09 1.44
N ILE A 43 -2.16 2.86 1.60
CA ILE A 43 -2.00 3.76 2.75
C ILE A 43 -3.01 4.90 2.67
N HIS A 44 -3.27 5.42 1.47
CA HIS A 44 -4.24 6.51 1.28
C HIS A 44 -5.66 6.06 1.60
N GLU A 45 -6.06 4.89 1.11
CA GLU A 45 -7.36 4.30 1.45
C GLU A 45 -7.50 4.09 2.96
N LEU A 46 -6.48 3.53 3.62
CA LEU A 46 -6.52 3.31 5.06
C LEU A 46 -6.64 4.63 5.83
N ALA A 47 -5.91 5.66 5.39
CA ALA A 47 -5.97 6.99 5.98
C ALA A 47 -7.37 7.61 5.86
N GLU A 48 -8.03 7.45 4.72
CA GLU A 48 -9.40 7.93 4.50
C GLU A 48 -10.39 7.21 5.40
N VAL A 49 -10.34 5.87 5.45
CA VAL A 49 -11.30 5.07 6.22
C VAL A 49 -11.11 5.25 7.73
N GLU A 50 -9.88 5.37 8.21
CA GLU A 50 -9.58 5.59 9.62
C GLU A 50 -9.61 7.08 10.02
N GLY A 51 -9.83 8.01 9.09
CA GLY A 51 -9.88 9.45 9.36
C GLY A 51 -8.55 10.02 9.88
N TRP A 52 -7.43 9.63 9.28
CA TRP A 52 -6.11 10.11 9.70
C TRP A 52 -5.95 11.60 9.40
N ALA A 53 -5.33 12.32 10.34
CA ALA A 53 -4.81 13.65 10.07
C ALA A 53 -3.68 13.58 9.02
N ASP A 54 -3.52 14.64 8.22
CA ASP A 54 -2.51 14.73 7.16
C ASP A 54 -1.09 14.47 7.73
N GLU A 55 -0.78 14.98 8.91
CA GLU A 55 0.54 14.78 9.54
C GLU A 55 0.81 13.31 9.85
N ARG A 56 -0.23 12.54 10.21
CA ARG A 56 -0.10 11.09 10.44
C ARG A 56 0.08 10.36 9.12
N ARG A 57 -0.69 10.72 8.09
CA ARG A 57 -0.57 10.13 6.76
C ARG A 57 0.85 10.32 6.22
N ASP A 58 1.39 11.53 6.30
CA ASP A 58 2.71 11.84 5.77
C ASP A 58 3.84 11.13 6.54
N ARG A 59 3.70 11.00 7.86
CA ARG A 59 4.63 10.21 8.70
C ARG A 59 4.69 8.73 8.32
N VAL A 60 3.61 8.18 7.77
CA VAL A 60 3.54 6.78 7.32
C VAL A 60 3.98 6.64 5.87
N LEU A 61 3.51 7.54 4.99
CA LEU A 61 3.83 7.52 3.56
C LEU A 61 5.31 7.72 3.29
N TYR A 62 5.95 8.71 3.94
CA TYR A 62 7.32 9.07 3.61
C TYR A 62 8.31 7.91 3.81
N PRO A 63 8.34 7.22 4.97
CA PRO A 63 9.19 6.04 5.15
C PRO A 63 8.83 4.88 4.22
N ALA A 64 7.54 4.62 3.99
CA ALA A 64 7.08 3.51 3.14
C ALA A 64 7.50 3.69 1.67
N LEU A 65 7.44 4.92 1.15
CA LEU A 65 7.76 5.23 -0.25
C LEU A 65 9.25 5.45 -0.50
N CYS A 66 9.97 6.01 0.48
CA CYS A 66 11.40 6.28 0.38
C CYS A 66 12.28 5.20 1.03
N GLY A 67 11.67 4.22 1.69
CA GLY A 67 12.33 3.13 2.40
C GLY A 67 13.06 2.15 1.50
N SER A 68 13.80 1.23 2.12
CA SER A 68 14.60 0.26 1.39
C SER A 68 13.72 -0.71 0.60
N LEU A 69 14.27 -1.35 -0.43
CA LEU A 69 13.56 -2.44 -1.12
C LEU A 69 13.34 -3.66 -0.22
N GLY A 70 14.12 -3.78 0.87
CA GLY A 70 13.97 -4.82 1.90
C GLY A 70 12.66 -4.72 2.68
N ASP A 71 12.07 -3.52 2.75
CA ASP A 71 10.85 -3.27 3.49
C ASP A 71 9.61 -3.31 2.60
N LEU A 72 9.78 -3.14 1.28
CA LEU A 72 8.66 -2.97 0.32
C LEU A 72 7.64 -4.12 0.32
N LEU A 73 8.10 -5.38 0.29
CA LEU A 73 7.17 -6.53 0.31
C LEU A 73 6.52 -6.75 1.69
N PRO A 74 7.27 -6.70 2.81
CA PRO A 74 6.68 -6.69 4.14
C PRO A 74 5.62 -5.60 4.31
N ASP A 75 5.92 -4.37 3.90
CA ASP A 75 4.98 -3.23 3.96
C ASP A 75 3.75 -3.49 3.11
N LEU A 76 3.91 -3.92 1.86
CA LEU A 76 2.79 -4.29 1.00
C LEU A 76 1.91 -5.37 1.62
N HIS A 77 2.50 -6.42 2.19
CA HIS A 77 1.74 -7.46 2.86
C HIS A 77 0.95 -6.89 4.06
N HIS A 78 1.61 -6.09 4.90
CA HIS A 78 1.01 -5.45 6.05
C HIS A 78 -0.19 -4.58 5.66
N PHE A 79 -0.01 -3.65 4.72
CA PHE A 79 -1.07 -2.72 4.33
C PHE A 79 -2.21 -3.39 3.56
N ARG A 80 -1.93 -4.41 2.73
CA ARG A 80 -2.99 -5.21 2.09
C ARG A 80 -3.87 -5.91 3.14
N GLN A 81 -3.26 -6.51 4.16
CA GLN A 81 -4.02 -7.15 5.24
C GLN A 81 -4.87 -6.13 6.00
N ARG A 82 -4.29 -4.98 6.39
CA ARG A 82 -5.06 -3.94 7.09
C ARG A 82 -6.23 -3.40 6.28
N VAL A 83 -6.04 -3.15 4.98
CA VAL A 83 -7.13 -2.70 4.10
C VAL A 83 -8.21 -3.78 3.98
N ALA A 84 -7.82 -5.05 3.81
CA ALA A 84 -8.78 -6.16 3.76
C ALA A 84 -9.61 -6.27 5.05
N ASP A 85 -8.97 -6.19 6.22
CA ASP A 85 -9.62 -6.23 7.52
C ASP A 85 -10.58 -5.06 7.72
N THR A 86 -10.14 -3.86 7.32
CA THR A 86 -10.93 -2.63 7.43
C THR A 86 -12.17 -2.68 6.53
N ARG A 87 -12.01 -3.17 5.29
CA ARG A 87 -13.13 -3.40 4.36
C ARG A 87 -14.11 -4.42 4.90
N ALA A 88 -13.63 -5.54 5.45
CA ALA A 88 -14.46 -6.56 6.05
C ALA A 88 -15.27 -6.01 7.24
N ALA A 89 -14.63 -5.24 8.13
CA ALA A 89 -15.29 -4.60 9.26
C ALA A 89 -16.35 -3.58 8.81
N THR A 90 -16.06 -2.79 7.78
CA THR A 90 -17.00 -1.81 7.21
C THR A 90 -18.20 -2.51 6.59
N ALA A 91 -17.98 -3.56 5.80
CA ALA A 91 -19.05 -4.35 5.21
C ALA A 91 -19.96 -4.98 6.28
N ALA A 92 -19.38 -5.53 7.34
CA ALA A 92 -20.14 -6.11 8.45
C ALA A 92 -21.02 -5.06 9.15
N ARG A 93 -20.51 -3.83 9.37
CA ARG A 93 -21.28 -2.73 9.95
C ARG A 93 -22.45 -2.32 9.06
N ASN A 94 -22.21 -2.14 7.76
CA ASN A 94 -23.24 -1.77 6.79
C ASN A 94 -24.37 -2.82 6.74
N VAL A 95 -24.02 -4.11 6.78
CA VAL A 95 -25.02 -5.19 6.83
C VAL A 95 -25.84 -5.12 8.12
N ALA A 96 -25.21 -4.88 9.27
CA ALA A 96 -25.92 -4.74 10.54
C ALA A 96 -26.92 -3.57 10.53
N GLU A 97 -26.51 -2.42 10.00
CA GLU A 97 -27.37 -1.22 9.88
C GLU A 97 -28.59 -1.46 8.95
N ILE A 98 -28.39 -2.18 7.84
CA ILE A 98 -29.48 -2.57 6.93
C ILE A 98 -30.47 -3.49 7.63
N VAL A 99 -29.97 -4.49 8.38
CA VAL A 99 -30.82 -5.42 9.12
C VAL A 99 -31.61 -4.69 10.20
N GLU A 100 -30.98 -3.80 10.96
CA GLU A 100 -31.64 -3.00 11.97
C GLU A 100 -32.74 -2.11 11.36
N SER A 101 -32.43 -1.40 10.29
CA SER A 101 -33.39 -0.55 9.57
C SER A 101 -34.57 -1.35 9.01
N GLY A 102 -34.33 -2.55 8.49
CA GLY A 102 -35.37 -3.46 8.03
C GLY A 102 -36.26 -3.99 9.16
N LEU A 103 -35.66 -4.33 10.32
CA LEU A 103 -36.41 -4.72 11.51
C LEU A 103 -37.30 -3.58 12.02
N LEU A 104 -36.81 -2.34 12.00
CA LEU A 104 -37.61 -1.16 12.36
C LEU A 104 -38.80 -0.95 11.42
N LEU A 105 -38.61 -1.15 10.11
CA LEU A 105 -39.70 -1.02 9.13
C LEU A 105 -40.79 -2.09 9.29
N THR A 106 -40.40 -3.33 9.64
CA THR A 106 -41.35 -4.44 9.81
C THR A 106 -42.12 -4.41 11.13
N LYS A 107 -41.65 -3.65 12.14
CA LYS A 107 -42.33 -3.46 13.43
C LYS A 107 -43.33 -2.29 13.47
N ALA A 108 -43.48 -1.54 12.37
CA ALA A 108 -44.48 -0.47 12.32
C ALA A 108 -45.90 -1.04 12.57
N PRO A 109 -46.69 -0.46 13.50
CA PRO A 109 -48.03 -0.95 13.80
C PRO A 109 -48.91 -0.78 12.57
N ARG A 110 -49.48 -1.89 12.07
CA ARG A 110 -50.56 -1.82 11.08
C ARG A 110 -51.77 -1.22 11.79
N HIS A 111 -52.10 0.01 11.47
CA HIS A 111 -53.31 0.65 11.98
C HIS A 111 -54.54 -0.10 11.39
N PRO A 112 -55.50 -0.54 12.22
CA PRO A 112 -56.74 -1.17 11.75
C PRO A 112 -57.65 -0.18 11.02
#